data_AF-A0A5B0P6Z5-F1
#
_entry.id   AF-A0A5B0P6Z5-F1
#
_cell.length_a   1.000
_cell.length_b   1.000
_cell.length_c   1.000
_cell.angle_alpha   90.00
_cell.angle_beta   90.00
_cell.angle_gamma   90.00
#
_symmetry.space_group_name_H-M   'P 1'
#
loop_
_entity.id
_entity.type
_entity.pdbx_description
1 polymer ?
#
loop_
_entity_poly.entity_id
_entity_poly.type
_entity_poly.pdbx_seq_one_letter_code
_entity_poly.pdbx_strand_id
1 'polypeptide(L)'
;MRLWKFDGSGAIGSEALDLKESVEKFKRLLSLIIIFLTSNRQVIGFDPTFFDNIDEQTSTPSPQKIQISTAPNPQGLAISSLKFRAPGICGRGSTCWEAHLLGDKDQKFVIKDSWQDRYPD
;
A
#
# COMPACT_ATOMS: atom_id res chain seq x y z
N MET A 1 22.55 -6.56 11.44
CA MET A 1 21.49 -6.13 10.48
C MET A 1 21.32 -4.62 10.56
N ARG A 2 20.50 -3.99 9.71
CA ARG A 2 20.21 -2.55 9.80
C ARG A 2 18.70 -2.34 9.86
N LEU A 3 18.26 -1.48 10.78
CA LEU A 3 16.89 -0.99 10.82
C LEU A 3 16.82 0.31 10.04
N TRP A 4 15.99 0.34 9.00
CA TRP A 4 15.79 1.54 8.18
C TRP A 4 14.55 2.29 8.64
N LYS A 5 14.67 3.62 8.76
CA LYS A 5 13.56 4.53 9.00
C LYS A 5 13.18 5.16 7.68
N PHE A 6 11.89 5.10 7.34
CA PHE A 6 11.33 5.71 6.15
C PHE A 6 10.35 6.82 6.52
N ASP A 7 10.23 7.83 5.67
CA ASP A 7 9.08 8.73 5.60
C ASP A 7 8.42 8.63 4.22
N GLY A 8 7.41 9.47 3.94
CA GLY A 8 6.73 9.52 2.65
C GLY A 8 7.60 9.96 1.46
N SER A 9 8.87 10.30 1.68
CA SER A 9 9.85 10.64 0.65
C SER A 9 10.94 9.58 0.47
N GLY A 10 11.07 8.63 1.40
CA GLY A 10 11.96 7.48 1.28
C GLY A 10 12.72 7.17 2.57
N ALA A 11 13.84 6.47 2.46
CA ALA A 11 14.70 6.16 3.59
C ALA A 11 15.34 7.46 4.13
N ILE A 12 15.05 7.80 5.38
CA ILE A 12 15.57 9.01 6.06
C ILE A 12 16.68 8.68 7.07
N GLY A 13 16.90 7.40 7.36
CA GLY A 13 17.98 6.99 8.26
C GLY A 13 18.09 5.49 8.41
N SER A 14 19.20 5.05 9.01
CA SER A 14 19.36 3.67 9.42
C SER A 14 20.16 3.56 10.72
N GLU A 15 19.85 2.56 11.51
CA GLU A 15 20.59 2.18 12.71
C GLU A 15 21.16 0.77 12.55
N ALA A 16 22.39 0.55 12.99
CA ALA A 16 22.94 -0.79 13.09
C ALA A 16 22.21 -1.55 14.19
N LEU A 17 21.69 -2.72 13.85
CA LEU A 17 20.98 -3.59 14.77
C LEU A 17 21.77 -4.90 14.90
N ASP A 18 22.41 -5.07 16.06
CA ASP A 18 22.98 -6.35 16.48
C ASP A 18 22.00 -7.05 17.44
N LEU A 19 21.53 -8.23 17.04
CA LEU A 19 20.60 -9.02 17.84
C LEU A 19 21.27 -9.70 19.02
N LYS A 20 22.59 -9.88 18.98
CA LYS A 20 23.36 -10.51 20.06
C LYS A 20 23.64 -9.55 21.20
N GLU A 21 23.49 -8.25 20.96
CA GLU A 21 23.81 -7.20 21.91
C GLU A 21 22.86 -7.18 23.11
N SER A 22 21.57 -7.49 22.90
CA SER A 22 20.63 -7.63 24.02
C SER A 22 19.39 -8.47 23.67
N VAL A 23 18.83 -9.13 24.70
CA VAL A 23 17.54 -9.84 24.61
C VAL A 23 16.41 -8.88 24.21
N GLU A 24 16.49 -7.61 24.61
CA GLU A 24 15.47 -6.62 24.28
C GLU A 24 15.46 -6.27 22.79
N LYS A 25 16.64 -6.14 22.15
CA LYS A 25 16.74 -5.94 20.69
C LYS A 25 16.17 -7.12 19.91
N PHE A 26 16.41 -8.34 20.39
CA PHE A 26 15.81 -9.55 19.82
C PHE A 26 14.27 -9.57 19.98
N LYS A 27 13.76 -9.28 21.18
CA LYS A 27 12.31 -9.19 21.44
C LYS A 27 11.64 -8.16 20.53
N ARG A 28 12.25 -6.97 20.37
CA ARG A 28 11.72 -5.92 19.49
C ARG A 28 11.60 -6.38 18.04
N LEU A 29 12.60 -7.09 17.52
CA LEU A 29 12.52 -7.67 16.17
C LEU A 29 11.38 -8.69 16.08
N LEU A 30 11.27 -9.59 17.06
CA LEU A 30 10.20 -10.58 17.09
C LEU A 30 8.80 -9.93 17.15
N SER A 31 8.63 -8.88 17.95
CA SER A 31 7.39 -8.10 18.00
C SER A 31 7.06 -7.45 16.65
N LEU A 32 8.05 -6.89 15.95
CA LEU A 32 7.83 -6.36 14.60
C LEU A 32 7.37 -7.45 13.64
N ILE A 33 8.04 -8.61 13.62
CA ILE A 33 7.66 -9.75 12.77
C ILE A 33 6.23 -10.19 13.09
N ILE A 34 5.87 -10.32 14.38
CA ILE A 34 4.51 -10.69 14.80
C ILE A 34 3.50 -9.66 14.27
N ILE A 35 3.73 -8.37 14.50
CA ILE A 35 2.87 -7.29 14.00
C ILE A 35 2.67 -7.41 12.49
N PHE A 36 3.74 -7.60 11.72
CA PHE A 36 3.64 -7.76 10.25
C PHE A 36 2.84 -8.98 9.82
N LEU A 37 2.91 -10.09 10.57
CA LEU A 37 2.23 -11.34 10.23
C LEU A 37 0.77 -11.39 10.70
N THR A 38 0.43 -10.70 11.79
CA THR A 38 -0.89 -10.80 12.43
C THR A 38 -1.77 -9.58 12.22
N SER A 39 -1.21 -8.44 11.82
CA SER A 39 -1.98 -7.21 11.63
C SER A 39 -2.71 -7.22 10.29
N ASN A 40 -3.82 -6.48 10.22
CA ASN A 40 -4.49 -6.23 8.96
C ASN A 40 -3.65 -5.30 8.07
N ARG A 41 -4.00 -5.25 6.78
CA ARG A 41 -3.32 -4.43 5.76
C ARG A 41 -3.24 -2.94 6.15
N GLN A 42 -4.30 -2.39 6.74
CA GLN A 42 -4.33 -0.96 7.10
C GLN A 42 -3.32 -0.63 8.21
N VAL A 43 -3.20 -1.48 9.23
CA VAL A 43 -2.27 -1.29 10.35
C VAL A 43 -0.81 -1.28 9.89
N ILE A 44 -0.48 -2.05 8.85
CA ILE A 44 0.88 -2.09 8.27
C ILE A 44 1.07 -1.12 7.09
N GLY A 45 0.16 -0.18 6.91
CA GLY A 45 0.32 0.95 5.99
C GLY A 45 -0.12 0.72 4.55
N PHE A 46 -0.89 -0.33 4.25
CA PHE A 46 -1.57 -0.41 2.95
C PHE A 46 -2.68 0.63 2.85
N ASP A 47 -2.84 1.18 1.65
CA ASP A 47 -3.91 2.12 1.33
C ASP A 47 -5.29 1.43 1.49
N PRO A 48 -6.17 1.94 2.39
CA PRO A 48 -7.48 1.36 2.64
C PRO A 48 -8.47 1.54 1.48
N THR A 49 -8.16 2.36 0.48
CA THR A 49 -9.00 2.53 -0.71
C THR A 49 -8.97 1.31 -1.62
N PHE A 50 -7.89 0.50 -1.56
CA PHE A 50 -7.79 -0.77 -2.27
C PHE A 50 -8.54 -1.86 -1.53
N PHE A 51 -9.39 -2.58 -2.24
CA PHE A 51 -10.08 -3.74 -1.69
C PHE A 51 -10.10 -4.89 -2.71
N ASP A 52 -9.76 -6.07 -2.22
CA ASP A 52 -9.91 -7.32 -2.96
C ASP A 52 -11.37 -7.77 -2.81
N ASN A 53 -12.05 -8.10 -3.91
CA ASN A 53 -13.23 -8.96 -3.80
C ASN A 53 -12.69 -10.37 -3.89
N ILE A 54 -12.43 -11.00 -2.75
CA ILE A 54 -12.28 -12.45 -2.75
C ILE A 54 -13.69 -12.96 -3.03
N ASP A 55 -14.03 -13.15 -4.30
CA ASP A 55 -15.12 -14.06 -4.63
C ASP A 55 -14.60 -15.44 -4.22
N GLU A 56 -14.99 -15.89 -3.02
CA GLU A 56 -14.60 -17.19 -2.44
C GLU A 56 -14.98 -18.40 -3.32
N GLN A 57 -15.68 -18.16 -4.43
CA GLN A 57 -16.23 -19.16 -5.34
C GLN A 57 -15.48 -19.27 -6.67
N THR A 58 -14.56 -18.36 -7.00
CA THR A 58 -13.80 -18.41 -8.25
C THR A 58 -12.30 -18.26 -7.99
N SER A 59 -11.52 -19.30 -8.32
CA SER A 59 -10.05 -19.33 -8.23
C SER A 59 -9.34 -18.35 -9.18
N THR A 60 -10.04 -17.35 -9.70
CA THR A 60 -9.51 -16.28 -10.54
C THR A 60 -9.28 -15.05 -9.68
N PRO A 61 -8.09 -14.41 -9.71
CA PRO A 61 -7.90 -13.13 -9.06
C PRO A 61 -8.92 -12.13 -9.63
N SER A 62 -9.83 -11.64 -8.79
CA SER A 62 -10.70 -10.54 -9.21
C SER A 62 -9.83 -9.31 -9.48
N PRO A 63 -10.17 -8.47 -10.48
CA PRO A 63 -9.43 -7.24 -10.70
C PRO A 63 -9.48 -6.39 -9.43
N GLN A 64 -8.32 -5.94 -8.96
CA GLN A 64 -8.21 -5.06 -7.80
C GLN A 64 -9.11 -3.83 -8.00
N LYS A 65 -9.91 -3.51 -7.00
CA LYS A 65 -10.82 -2.36 -7.03
C LYS A 65 -10.35 -1.29 -6.06
N ILE A 66 -10.66 -0.05 -6.40
CA ILE A 66 -10.38 1.12 -5.57
C ILE A 66 -11.71 1.84 -5.30
N GLN A 67 -12.01 2.13 -4.04
CA GLN A 67 -13.16 2.92 -3.65
C GLN A 67 -12.73 4.36 -3.39
N ILE A 68 -13.30 5.29 -4.13
CA ILE A 68 -13.05 6.72 -3.96
C ILE A 68 -14.28 7.39 -3.32
N SER A 69 -14.03 8.19 -2.28
CA SER A 69 -15.06 8.92 -1.56
C SER A 69 -15.40 10.24 -2.27
N THR A 70 -16.21 10.17 -3.32
CA THR A 70 -16.81 11.35 -3.96
C THR A 70 -18.15 11.66 -3.31
N ALA A 71 -18.19 12.43 -2.22
CA ALA A 71 -19.48 12.82 -1.64
C ALA A 71 -20.31 13.61 -2.67
N PRO A 72 -21.61 13.32 -2.84
CA PRO A 72 -22.47 12.43 -2.04
C PRO A 72 -22.50 10.96 -2.49
N ASN A 73 -21.91 10.62 -3.64
CA ASN A 73 -21.99 9.29 -4.26
C ASN A 73 -20.59 8.66 -4.38
N PRO A 74 -20.17 7.80 -3.43
CA PRO A 74 -18.91 7.07 -3.52
C PRO A 74 -18.84 6.30 -4.84
N GLN A 75 -17.72 6.41 -5.54
CA GLN A 75 -17.48 5.73 -6.82
C GLN A 75 -16.45 4.62 -6.63
N GLY A 76 -16.62 3.53 -7.38
CA GLY A 76 -15.63 2.46 -7.46
C GLY A 76 -14.93 2.48 -8.81
N LEU A 77 -13.63 2.24 -8.80
CA LEU A 77 -12.80 2.06 -9.98
C LEU A 77 -12.28 0.62 -10.03
N ALA A 78 -12.40 -0.01 -11.20
CA ALA A 78 -11.79 -1.31 -11.46
C ALA A 78 -10.45 -1.11 -12.19
N ILE A 79 -9.37 -1.65 -11.61
CA ILE A 79 -8.05 -1.62 -12.23
C ILE A 79 -8.05 -2.55 -13.44
N SER A 80 -7.71 -1.99 -14.60
CA SER A 80 -7.70 -2.69 -15.89
C SER A 80 -6.30 -3.20 -16.23
N SER A 81 -5.28 -2.35 -16.07
CA SER A 81 -3.89 -2.73 -16.34
C SER A 81 -2.89 -1.83 -15.62
N LEU A 82 -1.69 -2.37 -15.38
CA LEU A 82 -0.55 -1.58 -14.95
C LEU A 82 0.00 -0.78 -16.14
N LYS A 83 0.07 0.55 -16.03
CA LYS A 83 0.62 1.43 -17.08
C LYS A 83 2.07 1.80 -16.83
N PHE A 84 2.43 2.00 -15.57
CA PHE A 84 3.78 2.39 -15.20
C PHE A 84 4.11 1.91 -13.79
N ARG A 85 5.35 1.50 -13.58
CA ARG A 85 5.88 1.23 -12.25
C ARG A 85 7.34 1.64 -12.20
N ALA A 86 7.65 2.63 -11.36
CA ALA A 86 9.01 2.92 -10.94
C ALA A 86 9.25 2.21 -9.60
N PRO A 87 10.05 1.12 -9.56
CA PRO A 87 10.47 0.54 -8.29
C PRO A 87 11.39 1.53 -7.57
N GLY A 88 11.20 1.69 -6.27
CA GLY A 88 12.06 2.53 -5.43
C GLY A 88 12.50 1.76 -4.19
N ILE A 89 13.83 1.66 -3.99
CA ILE A 89 14.43 1.29 -2.69
C ILE A 89 14.56 2.56 -1.83
N CYS A 90 14.85 3.70 -2.48
CA CYS A 90 14.91 5.04 -1.92
C CYS A 90 14.18 6.00 -2.88
N GLY A 91 13.37 6.92 -2.37
CA GLY A 91 12.54 7.83 -3.18
C GLY A 91 11.08 7.38 -3.32
N ARG A 92 10.23 8.25 -3.90
CA ARG A 92 8.82 7.95 -4.16
C ARG A 92 8.71 6.95 -5.32
N GLY A 93 8.58 5.67 -4.99
CA GLY A 93 8.02 4.70 -5.92
C GLY A 93 6.71 5.25 -6.47
N SER A 94 6.45 5.06 -7.76
CA SER A 94 5.21 5.49 -8.38
C SER A 94 4.66 4.34 -9.20
N THR A 95 3.41 4.00 -8.94
CA THR A 95 2.67 3.03 -9.72
C THR A 95 1.49 3.75 -10.37
N CYS A 96 1.33 3.62 -11.67
CA CYS A 96 0.18 4.14 -12.38
C CYS A 96 -0.60 2.98 -13.00
N TRP A 97 -1.90 3.00 -12.83
CA TRP A 97 -2.83 2.03 -13.37
C TRP A 97 -3.81 2.70 -14.32
N GLU A 98 -4.21 1.98 -15.35
CA GLU A 98 -5.45 2.31 -16.06
C GLU A 98 -6.62 1.67 -15.32
N ALA A 99 -7.70 2.44 -15.18
CA ALA A 99 -8.92 2.01 -14.54
C ALA A 99 -10.15 2.53 -15.29
N HIS A 100 -11.32 2.01 -14.92
CA HIS A 100 -12.62 2.46 -15.39
C HIS A 100 -13.63 2.43 -14.23
N LEU A 101 -14.74 3.15 -14.35
CA LEU A 101 -15.79 3.15 -13.33
C LEU A 101 -16.47 1.78 -13.26
N LEU A 102 -16.88 1.35 -12.07
CA LEU A 102 -17.70 0.16 -11.94
C LEU A 102 -19.02 0.35 -12.71
N GLY A 103 -19.24 -0.50 -13.72
CA GLY A 103 -20.42 -0.46 -14.58
C GLY A 103 -20.25 0.35 -15.88
N ASP A 104 -19.17 1.11 -16.04
CA ASP A 104 -18.86 1.84 -17.27
C ASP A 104 -17.40 1.56 -17.69
N LYS A 105 -17.25 0.77 -18.75
CA LYS A 105 -15.94 0.38 -19.30
C LYS A 105 -15.40 1.34 -20.34
N ASP A 106 -16.23 2.24 -20.87
CA ASP A 106 -15.88 3.12 -21.98
C ASP A 106 -15.08 4.32 -21.48
N GLN A 107 -15.41 4.81 -20.29
CA GLN A 107 -14.64 5.86 -19.64
C GLN A 107 -13.37 5.32 -18.97
N LYS A 108 -12.21 5.73 -19.49
CA LYS A 108 -10.89 5.34 -18.97
C LYS A 108 -10.27 6.43 -18.11
N PHE A 109 -9.63 6.01 -17.04
CA PHE A 109 -8.89 6.85 -16.10
C PHE A 109 -7.47 6.32 -15.92
N VAL A 110 -6.56 7.21 -15.52
CA VAL A 110 -5.25 6.83 -15.00
C VAL A 110 -5.21 7.16 -13.52
N ILE A 111 -5.05 6.13 -12.70
CA ILE A 111 -4.82 6.28 -11.26
C ILE A 111 -3.31 6.30 -11.07
N LYS A 112 -2.80 7.35 -10.44
CA LYS A 112 -1.41 7.44 -10.02
C LYS A 112 -1.36 7.26 -8.50
N ASP A 113 -0.59 6.29 -8.04
CA ASP A 113 -0.20 6.16 -6.65
C ASP A 113 0.56 7.42 -6.24
N SER A 114 0.01 8.14 -5.27
CA SER A 114 0.65 9.30 -4.69
C SER A 114 0.38 9.31 -3.21
N TRP A 115 1.45 9.28 -2.42
CA TRP A 115 1.37 9.57 -1.01
C TRP A 115 1.17 11.08 -0.82
N GLN A 116 0.08 11.46 -0.17
CA GLN A 116 -0.20 12.86 0.19
C GLN A 116 -0.24 12.93 1.71
N ASP A 117 0.72 13.65 2.30
CA ASP A 117 0.71 13.95 3.72
C ASP A 117 -0.49 14.87 3.98
N ARG A 118 -1.42 14.45 4.83
CA ARG A 118 -2.46 15.38 5.32
C ARG A 118 -1.80 16.26 6.35
N TYR A 119 -1.26 17.40 5.93
CA TYR A 119 -1.13 18.50 6.88
C TYR A 119 -2.55 18.92 7.27
N PRO A 120 -2.90 18.93 8.58
CA PRO A 120 -4.08 19.66 8.99
C PRO A 120 -3.84 21.14 8.66
N ASP A 121 -4.78 21.74 7.93
CA ASP A 121 -4.88 23.19 7.76
C ASP A 121 -5.10 23.89 9.11
#